data_AF-A0A4Y2GBU5-F1
#
_entry.id   AF-A0A4Y2GBU5-F1
#
_cell.length_a   1.000
_cell.length_b   1.000
_cell.length_c   1.000
_cell.angle_alpha   90.00
_cell.angle_beta   90.00
_cell.angle_gamma   90.00
#
_symmetry.space_group_name_H-M   'P 1'
#
loop_
_entity.id
_entity.type
_entity.pdbx_description
1 polymer ?
#
loop_
_entity_poly.entity_id
_entity_poly.type
_entity_poly.pdbx_seq_one_letter_code
_entity_poly.pdbx_strand_id
1 'polypeptide(L)'
;MSYKNIYYSSKYFDDKFEYRHVIIPKEMVKLLPKSRLMSENEWRNIGVQQSQGWVHYMIHEPEPHILLFRRPLQGPAPSQEEQAKNDID
;
A
#
# COMPACT_ATOMS: atom_id res chain seq x y z
N MET A 1 18.57 -8.23 -9.52
CA MET A 1 17.74 -8.64 -8.36
C MET A 1 16.33 -8.84 -8.86
N SER A 2 15.73 -9.98 -8.56
CA SER A 2 14.38 -10.30 -9.03
C SER A 2 13.37 -9.61 -8.11
N TYR A 3 12.77 -8.50 -8.54
CA TYR A 3 11.69 -7.77 -7.84
C TYR A 3 10.38 -8.58 -7.66
N LYS A 4 10.43 -9.91 -7.80
CA LYS A 4 9.28 -10.79 -8.05
C LYS A 4 8.40 -11.09 -6.84
N ASN A 5 8.72 -10.57 -5.65
CA ASN A 5 8.03 -10.96 -4.41
C ASN A 5 7.45 -9.76 -3.64
N ILE A 6 7.08 -8.67 -4.33
CA ILE A 6 6.27 -7.62 -3.70
C ILE A 6 4.81 -8.10 -3.67
N TYR A 7 4.25 -8.23 -2.48
CA TYR A 7 2.85 -8.60 -2.28
C TYR A 7 1.97 -7.36 -2.13
N TYR A 8 0.76 -7.42 -2.69
CA TYR A 8 -0.22 -6.35 -2.65
C TYR A 8 -1.50 -6.90 -2.02
N SER A 9 -1.96 -6.29 -0.94
CA SER A 9 -3.20 -6.73 -0.31
C SER A 9 -4.43 -6.43 -1.17
N SER A 10 -5.53 -7.10 -0.86
CA SER A 10 -6.86 -6.63 -1.22
C SER A 10 -7.09 -5.20 -0.72
N LYS A 11 -7.98 -4.48 -1.41
CA LYS A 11 -8.32 -3.11 -1.03
C LYS A 11 -9.39 -3.14 0.05
N TYR A 12 -9.26 -2.25 1.01
CA TYR A 12 -10.26 -1.99 2.04
C TYR A 12 -10.56 -0.49 2.05
N PHE A 13 -11.73 -0.10 2.57
CA PHE A 13 -12.28 1.23 2.33
C PHE A 13 -12.91 1.78 3.61
N ASP A 14 -12.84 3.10 3.76
CA ASP A 14 -13.75 3.85 4.65
C ASP A 14 -14.59 4.81 3.82
N ASP A 15 -15.27 5.76 4.45
CA ASP A 15 -16.15 6.73 3.77
C ASP A 15 -15.41 7.74 2.87
N LYS A 16 -14.08 7.82 2.96
CA LYS A 16 -13.26 8.88 2.34
C LYS A 16 -12.12 8.35 1.47
N PHE A 17 -11.55 7.22 1.82
CA PHE A 17 -10.35 6.67 1.22
C PHE A 17 -10.51 5.19 0.89
N GLU A 18 -9.81 4.75 -0.15
CA GLU A 18 -9.44 3.36 -0.33
C GLU A 18 -7.99 3.14 0.14
N TYR A 19 -7.76 1.99 0.72
CA TYR A 19 -6.51 1.60 1.36
C TYR A 19 -6.00 0.29 0.79
N ARG A 20 -4.68 0.11 0.90
CA ARG A 20 -3.98 -1.14 0.62
C ARG A 20 -2.66 -1.12 1.37
N HIS A 21 -2.21 -2.28 1.80
CA HIS A 21 -0.83 -2.45 2.24
C HIS A 21 -0.02 -3.22 1.19
N VAL A 22 1.24 -2.86 1.05
CA VAL A 22 2.20 -3.54 0.17
C VAL A 22 3.32 -4.09 1.04
N ILE A 23 3.57 -5.38 0.90
CA ILE A 23 4.65 -6.06 1.63
C ILE A 23 5.82 -6.20 0.68
N ILE A 24 6.92 -5.53 1.00
CA ILE A 24 8.18 -5.66 0.26
C ILE A 24 9.05 -6.77 0.87
N PRO A 25 9.94 -7.39 0.10
CA PRO A 25 10.93 -8.32 0.63
C PRO A 25 11.77 -7.71 1.76
N LYS A 26 12.03 -8.47 2.83
CA LYS A 26 12.73 -7.98 4.03
C LYS A 26 14.13 -7.43 3.72
N GLU A 27 14.81 -7.99 2.73
CA GLU A 27 16.12 -7.53 2.25
C GLU A 27 16.11 -6.13 1.64
N MET A 28 14.93 -5.63 1.22
CA MET A 28 14.74 -4.31 0.65
C MET A 28 14.42 -3.23 1.69
N VAL A 29 14.12 -3.60 2.94
CA VAL A 29 13.79 -2.64 4.03
C VAL A 29 14.90 -1.61 4.24
N LYS A 30 16.16 -1.99 4.01
CA LYS A 30 17.32 -1.08 4.11
C LYS A 30 17.30 0.08 3.11
N LEU A 31 16.48 0.00 2.06
CA LEU A 31 16.28 1.05 1.06
C LEU A 31 15.20 2.07 1.49
N LEU A 32 14.42 1.74 2.52
CA LEU A 32 13.33 2.59 2.98
C LEU A 32 13.83 3.71 3.91
N PRO A 33 13.23 4.90 3.84
CA PRO A 33 13.44 5.93 4.85
C PRO A 33 12.85 5.49 6.20
N LYS A 34 13.59 5.74 7.29
CA LYS A 34 13.17 5.34 8.65
C LYS A 34 12.27 6.36 9.35
N SER A 35 12.42 7.63 9.03
CA SER A 35 11.82 8.75 9.78
C SER A 35 10.86 9.61 8.96
N ARG A 36 10.57 9.22 7.71
CA ARG A 36 9.66 9.97 6.84
C ARG A 36 8.94 9.06 5.85
N LEU A 37 7.81 9.54 5.38
CA LEU A 37 7.04 8.91 4.31
C LEU A 37 7.77 9.04 2.96
N MET A 38 7.38 8.18 2.04
CA MET A 38 7.90 8.15 0.66
C MET A 38 6.97 8.90 -0.28
N SER A 39 7.55 9.72 -1.15
CA SER A 39 6.87 10.28 -2.31
C SER A 39 6.56 9.21 -3.36
N GLU A 40 5.67 9.52 -4.31
CA GLU A 40 5.32 8.64 -5.43
C GLU A 40 6.54 8.12 -6.18
N ASN A 41 7.48 9.01 -6.51
CA ASN A 41 8.68 8.64 -7.22
C ASN A 41 9.56 7.67 -6.41
N GLU A 42 9.64 7.85 -5.09
CA GLU A 42 10.50 7.01 -4.25
C GLU A 42 9.98 5.58 -4.12
N TRP A 43 8.69 5.40 -3.86
CA TRP A 43 8.15 4.05 -3.76
C TRP A 43 8.08 3.35 -5.14
N ARG A 44 7.90 4.10 -6.24
CA ARG A 44 8.02 3.55 -7.60
C ARG A 44 9.45 3.09 -7.90
N ASN A 45 10.45 3.84 -7.47
CA ASN A 45 11.87 3.53 -7.71
C ASN A 45 12.33 2.25 -6.99
N ILE A 46 11.70 1.87 -5.87
CA ILE A 46 11.96 0.57 -5.21
C ILE A 46 11.17 -0.59 -5.83
N GLY A 47 10.37 -0.33 -6.88
CA GLY A 47 9.65 -1.36 -7.62
C GLY A 47 8.19 -1.55 -7.21
N VAL A 48 7.64 -0.73 -6.29
CA VAL A 48 6.20 -0.78 -6.00
C VAL A 48 5.42 -0.24 -7.20
N GLN A 49 4.48 -1.03 -7.70
CA GLN A 49 3.67 -0.71 -8.87
C GLN A 49 2.20 -0.63 -8.49
N GLN A 50 1.65 0.58 -8.55
CA GLN A 50 0.23 0.85 -8.34
C GLN A 50 -0.24 1.91 -9.34
N SER A 51 -1.56 2.02 -9.50
CA SER A 51 -2.19 3.11 -10.26
C SER A 51 -1.88 4.49 -9.66
N GLN A 52 -2.26 5.57 -10.34
CA GLN A 52 -2.01 6.92 -9.86
C GLN A 52 -2.83 7.24 -8.58
N GLY A 53 -2.27 8.12 -7.74
CA GLY A 53 -2.98 8.76 -6.61
C GLY A 53 -2.76 8.10 -5.25
N TRP A 54 -2.04 6.98 -5.18
CA TRP A 54 -1.68 6.33 -3.92
C TRP A 54 -0.63 7.12 -3.14
N VAL A 55 -0.91 7.37 -1.86
CA VAL A 55 -0.05 8.10 -0.94
C VAL A 55 0.40 7.15 0.17
N HIS A 56 1.71 7.03 0.39
CA HIS A 56 2.27 6.39 1.57
C HIS A 56 1.98 7.29 2.77
N TYR A 57 1.04 6.89 3.63
CA TYR A 57 0.44 7.81 4.61
C TYR A 57 0.86 7.56 6.06
N MET A 58 1.41 6.38 6.35
CA MET A 58 1.82 5.98 7.68
C MET A 58 2.97 4.97 7.61
N ILE A 59 3.93 5.10 8.52
CA ILE A 59 5.00 4.11 8.73
C ILE A 59 4.55 3.16 9.83
N HIS A 60 4.59 1.85 9.55
CA HIS A 60 4.36 0.82 10.55
C HIS A 60 5.70 0.40 11.17
N GLU A 61 6.10 1.05 12.26
CA GLU A 61 7.42 0.87 12.88
C GLU A 61 7.74 -0.59 13.28
N PRO A 62 6.79 -1.39 13.83
CA PRO A 62 7.06 -2.79 14.15
C PRO A 62 7.40 -3.66 12.94
N GLU A 63 6.82 -3.35 11.76
CA GLU A 63 7.01 -4.13 10.54
C GLU A 63 7.30 -3.20 9.35
N PRO A 64 8.52 -2.68 9.22
CA PRO A 64 8.87 -1.65 8.23
C PRO A 64 8.81 -2.13 6.77
N HIS A 65 8.70 -3.45 6.57
CA HIS A 65 8.48 -4.06 5.27
C HIS A 65 7.02 -3.95 4.78
N ILE A 66 6.11 -3.47 5.63
CA ILE A 66 4.71 -3.20 5.30
C ILE A 66 4.58 -1.70 5.01
N LEU A 67 4.27 -1.37 3.76
CA LEU A 67 4.02 -0.01 3.29
C LEU A 67 2.52 0.25 3.23
N LEU A 68 2.06 1.27 3.96
CA LEU A 68 0.64 1.60 4.07
C LEU A 68 0.25 2.71 3.08
N PHE A 69 -0.64 2.39 2.15
CA PHE A 69 -1.10 3.33 1.14
C PHE A 69 -2.58 3.68 1.30
N ARG A 70 -2.93 4.92 0.98
CA ARG A 70 -4.32 5.38 0.82
C ARG A 70 -4.46 6.25 -0.41
N ARG A 71 -5.65 6.32 -1.00
CA ARG A 71 -6.02 7.36 -1.97
C ARG A 71 -7.49 7.75 -1.82
N PRO A 72 -7.88 9.00 -2.13
CA PRO A 72 -9.27 9.43 -2.06
C PRO A 72 -10.18 8.56 -2.93
N LEU A 73 -11.39 8.30 -2.46
CA LEU A 73 -12.41 7.63 -3.28
C LEU A 73 -12.76 8.47 -4.51
N GLN A 74 -12.94 7.80 -5.65
CA GLN A 74 -13.41 8.41 -6.90
C GLN A 74 -14.94 8.30 -7.08
N GLY A 75 -15.64 7.75 -6.08
CA GLY A 75 -17.07 7.48 -6.09
C GLY A 75 -17.54 7.05 -4.69
N PRO A 76 -18.81 6.59 -4.56
CA PRO A 76 -19.28 6.06 -3.29
C PRO A 76 -18.43 4.87 -2.82
N ALA A 77 -18.26 4.73 -1.51
CA ALA A 77 -17.57 3.58 -0.93
C ALA A 77 -18.31 2.28 -1.28
N PRO A 78 -17.59 1.16 -1.51
CA PRO A 78 -18.24 -0.13 -1.72
C PRO A 78 -19.04 -0.53 -0.49
N SER A 79 -20.17 -1.21 -0.70
CA SER A 79 -20.97 -1.76 0.39
C SER A 79 -20.18 -2.77 1.22
N GLN A 80 -20.60 -3.00 2.47
CA GLN A 80 -19.93 -3.95 3.37
C GLN A 80 -19.88 -5.37 2.77
N GLU A 81 -20.91 -5.77 2.01
CA GLU A 81 -20.95 -7.05 1.32
C GLU A 81 -19.91 -7.16 0.20
N GLU A 82 -19.68 -6.07 -0.54
CA GLU A 82 -18.65 -6.02 -1.59
C GLU A 82 -17.24 -6.02 -1.00
N GLN A 83 -17.05 -5.37 0.16
CA GLN A 83 -15.78 -5.40 0.87
C GLN A 83 -15.47 -6.79 1.42
N ALA A 84 -16.44 -7.45 2.06
CA ALA A 84 -16.27 -8.81 2.59
C ALA A 84 -15.92 -9.83 1.50
N LYS A 85 -16.40 -9.65 0.27
CA LYS A 85 -16.01 -10.50 -0.87
C LYS A 85 -14.55 -10.32 -1.28
N ASN A 86 -14.01 -9.10 -1.16
CA ASN A 86 -12.60 -8.83 -1.52
C ASN A 86 -11.59 -9.39 -0.50
N ASP A 87 -12.04 -9.67 0.73
CA ASP A 87 -11.19 -10.20 1.80
C ASP A 87 -11.03 -11.74 1.79
N ILE A 88 -11.79 -12.43 0.93
CA ILE A 88 -11.85 -13.92 0.89
C ILE A 88 -10.97 -14.53 -0.23
N ASP A 89 -10.46 -13.71 -1.16
CA ASP A 89 -9.56 -14.11 -2.25
C ASP A 89 -8.08 -13.78 -1.95
#